data_AF-A0A932K7U6-F1
#
_entry.id   AF-A0A932K7U6-F1
#
_cell.length_a   1.000
_cell.length_b   1.000
_cell.length_c   1.000
_cell.angle_alpha   90.00
_cell.angle_beta   90.00
_cell.angle_gamma   90.00
#
_symmetry.space_group_name_H-M   'P 1'
#
loop_
_entity.id
_entity.type
_entity.pdbx_description
1 polymer ?
#
loop_
_entity_poly.entity_id
_entity_poly.type
_entity_poly.pdbx_seq_one_letter_code
_entity_poly.pdbx_strand_id
1 'polypeptide(L)'
;MKTSTSRILTTHVGSLPRPESIKALLRARLSGQTIDEAQLSARVAEAVTDVVRQQAEVGIDVISDGEMGKTSFLAYADTRLTGFVAMTADNPDVPSNNAGGSWARR
;
A
#
# COMPACT_ATOMS: atom_id res chain seq x y z
N MET A 1 17.99 -14.42 -2.17
CA MET A 1 17.10 -14.13 -3.31
C MET A 1 16.81 -15.45 -4.02
N LYS A 2 15.56 -15.73 -4.42
CA LYS A 2 15.21 -16.95 -5.15
C LYS A 2 15.69 -16.82 -6.60
N THR A 3 16.40 -17.83 -7.12
CA THR A 3 16.95 -17.84 -8.48
C THR A 3 16.59 -19.15 -9.19
N SER A 4 16.67 -19.17 -10.52
CA SER A 4 16.36 -20.33 -11.35
C SER A 4 17.27 -20.37 -12.58
N THR A 5 17.72 -21.57 -12.95
CA THR A 5 18.52 -21.83 -14.17
C THR A 5 17.73 -22.58 -15.24
N SER A 6 16.55 -23.10 -14.91
CA SER A 6 15.74 -23.94 -15.80
C SER A 6 14.57 -23.22 -16.45
N ARG A 7 14.11 -22.10 -15.87
CA ARG A 7 13.03 -21.25 -16.40
C ARG A 7 13.01 -19.85 -15.79
N ILE A 8 12.31 -18.93 -16.45
CA ILE A 8 12.03 -17.58 -15.94
C ILE A 8 11.09 -17.67 -14.72
N LEU A 9 11.41 -16.92 -13.66
CA LEU A 9 10.56 -16.75 -12.49
C LEU A 9 9.61 -15.57 -12.68
N THR A 10 8.36 -15.73 -12.24
CA THR A 10 7.29 -14.74 -12.39
C THR A 10 6.88 -14.13 -11.05
N THR A 11 6.52 -12.84 -11.10
CA THR A 11 5.98 -12.09 -9.97
C THR A 11 5.20 -10.88 -10.49
N HIS A 12 4.60 -10.11 -9.58
CA HIS A 12 3.94 -8.84 -9.87
C HIS A 12 4.53 -7.72 -8.99
N VAL A 13 4.22 -6.47 -9.34
CA VAL A 13 4.85 -5.29 -8.75
C VAL A 13 4.36 -4.93 -7.34
N GLY A 14 3.28 -5.53 -6.86
CA GLY A 14 2.84 -5.40 -5.46
C GLY A 14 1.33 -5.45 -5.30
N SER A 15 0.68 -4.28 -5.20
CA SER A 15 -0.74 -4.16 -4.86
C SER A 15 -1.65 -5.03 -5.73
N LEU A 16 -2.60 -5.70 -5.08
CA LEU A 16 -3.71 -6.42 -5.70
C LEU A 16 -5.06 -5.78 -5.31
N PRO A 17 -6.17 -6.14 -5.97
CA PRO A 17 -7.49 -5.65 -5.59
C PRO A 17 -7.84 -5.99 -4.14
N ARG A 18 -8.17 -4.97 -3.35
CA ARG A 18 -8.53 -5.13 -1.93
C ARG A 18 -10.02 -5.41 -1.77
N PRO A 19 -10.42 -6.32 -0.87
CA PRO A 19 -11.81 -6.49 -0.45
C PRO A 19 -12.43 -5.18 0.06
N GLU A 20 -13.74 -4.99 -0.16
CA GLU A 20 -14.45 -3.77 0.28
C GLU A 20 -14.41 -3.62 1.80
N SER A 21 -14.44 -4.72 2.54
CA SER A 21 -14.33 -4.75 4.01
C SER A 21 -13.05 -4.08 4.53
N ILE A 22 -11.96 -4.14 3.78
CA ILE A 22 -10.69 -3.48 4.10
C ILE A 22 -10.71 -2.04 3.58
N LYS A 23 -11.13 -1.83 2.32
CA LYS A 23 -11.15 -0.49 1.72
C LYS A 23 -11.98 0.50 2.55
N ALA A 24 -13.12 0.07 3.09
CA ALA A 24 -13.96 0.91 3.94
C ALA A 24 -13.23 1.37 5.21
N LEU A 25 -12.57 0.45 5.92
CA LEU A 25 -11.80 0.76 7.14
C LEU A 25 -10.60 1.66 6.84
N LEU A 26 -9.88 1.40 5.75
CA LEU A 26 -8.77 2.25 5.31
C LEU A 26 -9.21 3.67 4.95
N ARG A 27 -10.36 3.84 4.29
CA ARG A 27 -10.93 5.17 4.00
C ARG A 27 -11.35 5.90 5.27
N ALA A 28 -11.99 5.20 6.21
CA ALA A 28 -12.38 5.76 7.50
C ALA A 28 -11.13 6.27 8.26
N ARG A 29 -10.07 5.46 8.35
CA ARG A 29 -8.79 5.89 8.94
C ARG A 29 -8.20 7.12 8.27
N LEU A 30 -8.16 7.16 6.93
CA LEU A 30 -7.65 8.32 6.19
C LEU A 30 -8.45 9.60 6.45
N SER A 31 -9.75 9.48 6.69
CA SER A 31 -10.62 10.61 7.03
C SER A 31 -10.51 11.05 8.50
N GLY A 32 -9.61 10.45 9.28
CA GLY A 32 -9.43 10.76 10.70
C GLY A 32 -10.52 10.16 11.60
N GLN A 33 -11.34 9.24 11.09
CA GLN A 33 -12.32 8.53 11.92
C GLN A 33 -11.62 7.49 12.79
N THR A 34 -12.11 7.33 14.02
CA THR A 34 -11.72 6.22 14.88
C THR A 34 -12.20 4.91 14.27
N ILE A 35 -11.28 3.96 14.10
CA ILE A 35 -11.61 2.61 13.63
C ILE A 35 -11.12 1.57 14.63
N ASP A 36 -11.73 0.39 14.57
CA ASP A 36 -11.22 -0.78 15.30
C ASP A 36 -9.99 -1.32 14.58
N GLU A 37 -8.82 -1.02 15.14
CA GLU A 37 -7.51 -1.48 14.66
C GLU A 37 -7.38 -3.00 14.66
N ALA A 38 -7.97 -3.68 15.65
CA ALA A 38 -7.95 -5.13 15.74
C ALA A 38 -8.80 -5.75 14.63
N GLN A 39 -9.97 -5.15 14.34
CA GLN A 39 -10.80 -5.55 13.22
C GLN A 39 -10.06 -5.40 11.88
N LEU A 40 -9.39 -4.26 11.63
CA LEU A 40 -8.63 -4.10 10.40
C LEU A 40 -7.53 -5.15 10.29
N SER A 41 -6.76 -5.35 11.37
CA SER A 41 -5.65 -6.31 11.39
C SER A 41 -6.11 -7.73 11.04
N ALA A 42 -7.21 -8.19 11.66
CA ALA A 42 -7.80 -9.49 11.37
C ALA A 42 -8.21 -9.63 9.90
N ARG A 43 -8.90 -8.62 9.35
CA ARG A 43 -9.34 -8.63 7.94
C ARG A 43 -8.18 -8.60 6.96
N VAL A 44 -7.12 -7.86 7.27
CA VAL A 44 -5.90 -7.83 6.46
C VAL A 44 -5.23 -9.20 6.48
N ALA A 45 -5.13 -9.86 7.63
CA ALA A 45 -4.54 -11.20 7.73
C ALA A 45 -5.32 -12.21 6.86
N GLU A 46 -6.65 -12.22 6.96
CA GLU A 46 -7.52 -13.06 6.12
C GLU A 46 -7.30 -12.80 4.62
N ALA A 47 -7.31 -11.54 4.20
CA ALA A 47 -7.13 -11.18 2.80
C ALA A 47 -5.73 -11.54 2.28
N VAL A 48 -4.68 -11.38 3.09
CA VAL A 48 -3.31 -11.80 2.74
C VAL A 48 -3.26 -13.31 2.55
N THR A 49 -3.84 -14.10 3.47
CA THR A 49 -3.93 -15.56 3.32
C THR A 49 -4.60 -15.94 2.01
N ASP A 50 -5.72 -15.30 1.67
CA ASP A 50 -6.46 -15.57 0.44
C ASP A 50 -5.68 -15.24 -0.83
N VAL A 51 -5.03 -14.07 -0.90
CA VAL A 51 -4.28 -13.71 -2.12
C VAL A 51 -2.97 -14.47 -2.26
N VAL A 52 -2.33 -14.85 -1.15
CA VAL A 52 -1.16 -15.74 -1.19
C VAL A 52 -1.55 -17.10 -1.74
N ARG A 53 -2.68 -17.66 -1.29
CA ARG A 53 -3.23 -18.92 -1.81
C ARG A 53 -3.52 -18.81 -3.31
N GLN A 54 -4.23 -17.77 -3.75
CA GLN A 54 -4.57 -17.58 -5.16
C GLN A 54 -3.32 -17.42 -6.04
N GLN A 55 -2.32 -16.66 -5.58
CA GLN A 55 -1.04 -16.51 -6.28
C GLN A 55 -0.31 -17.84 -6.45
N ALA A 56 -0.30 -18.67 -5.41
CA ALA A 56 0.28 -20.01 -5.47
C ALA A 56 -0.47 -20.93 -6.45
N GLU A 57 -1.81 -20.88 -6.44
CA GLU A 57 -2.68 -21.67 -7.34
C GLU A 57 -2.47 -21.32 -8.81
N VAL A 58 -2.25 -20.04 -9.13
CA VAL A 58 -1.98 -19.60 -10.52
C VAL A 58 -0.51 -19.70 -10.92
N GLY A 59 0.37 -20.11 -10.01
CA GLY A 59 1.78 -20.39 -10.31
C GLY A 59 2.74 -19.19 -10.22
N ILE A 60 2.42 -18.14 -9.45
CA ILE A 60 3.37 -17.06 -9.16
C ILE A 60 4.55 -17.60 -8.33
N ASP A 61 5.78 -17.30 -8.77
CA ASP A 61 6.99 -17.88 -8.18
C ASP A 61 7.51 -17.15 -6.95
N VAL A 62 7.34 -15.83 -6.94
CA VAL A 62 7.71 -14.94 -5.84
C VAL A 62 6.46 -14.16 -5.47
N ILE A 63 5.87 -14.55 -4.35
CA ILE A 63 4.57 -14.07 -3.88
C ILE A 63 4.73 -12.74 -3.13
N SER A 64 3.74 -11.86 -3.27
CA SER A 64 3.58 -10.64 -2.45
C SER A 64 2.31 -10.73 -1.60
N ASP A 65 2.25 -9.97 -0.51
CA ASP A 65 1.05 -9.82 0.34
C ASP A 65 -0.09 -9.03 -0.34
N GLY A 66 0.11 -8.55 -1.58
CA GLY A 66 -0.86 -7.76 -2.32
C GLY A 66 -1.13 -6.37 -1.73
N GLU A 67 -0.29 -5.90 -0.80
CA GLU A 67 -0.43 -4.63 -0.08
C GLU A 67 -1.82 -4.40 0.57
N MET A 68 -2.43 -5.48 1.09
CA MET A 68 -3.81 -5.45 1.60
C MET A 68 -4.03 -4.39 2.68
N GLY A 69 -3.06 -4.19 3.58
CA GLY A 69 -3.17 -3.26 4.71
C GLY A 69 -2.80 -1.80 4.42
N LYS A 70 -2.39 -1.45 3.19
CA LYS A 70 -1.90 -0.11 2.86
C LYS A 70 -2.94 0.71 2.09
N THR A 71 -3.09 1.99 2.43
CA THR A 71 -3.91 2.96 1.71
C THR A 71 -3.23 3.44 0.43
N SER A 72 -1.92 3.70 0.51
CA SER A 72 -1.02 3.96 -0.63
C SER A 72 0.42 3.72 -0.18
N PHE A 73 1.35 3.60 -1.15
CA PHE A 73 2.77 3.49 -0.87
C PHE A 73 3.32 4.67 -0.05
N LEU A 74 3.03 5.91 -0.49
CA LEU A 74 3.54 7.13 0.15
C LEU A 74 2.87 7.41 1.49
N ALA A 75 1.53 7.31 1.58
CA ALA A 75 0.83 7.59 2.83
C ALA A 75 1.19 6.58 3.92
N TYR A 76 1.48 5.33 3.56
CA TYR A 76 1.94 4.35 4.54
C TYR A 76 3.32 4.71 5.11
N ALA A 77 4.26 5.12 4.27
CA ALA A 77 5.59 5.57 4.71
C ALA A 77 5.49 6.79 5.64
N ASP A 78 4.65 7.77 5.28
CA ASP A 78 4.39 8.97 6.07
C ASP A 78 3.88 8.66 7.48
N THR A 79 3.00 7.67 7.64
CA THR A 79 2.51 7.27 8.98
C THR A 79 3.54 6.55 9.84
N ARG A 80 4.70 6.16 9.29
CA ARG A 80 5.70 5.32 9.96
C ARG A 80 7.03 6.01 10.18
N LEU A 81 7.27 7.13 9.51
CA LEU A 81 8.51 7.87 9.56
C LEU A 81 8.27 9.27 10.10
N THR A 82 9.16 9.73 10.98
CA THR A 82 9.19 11.12 11.45
C THR A 82 10.20 11.94 10.63
N GLY A 83 10.16 13.26 10.76
CA GLY A 83 11.09 14.17 10.05
C GLY A 83 10.61 14.67 8.70
N PHE A 84 9.41 14.27 8.27
CA PHE A 84 8.71 14.86 7.12
C PHE A 84 7.80 15.99 7.59
N VAL A 85 7.69 17.04 6.77
CA VAL A 85 6.76 18.16 6.96
C VAL A 85 5.95 18.32 5.68
N ALA A 86 4.68 18.70 5.79
CA ALA A 86 3.87 18.94 4.60
C ALA A 86 4.30 20.25 3.93
N MET A 87 4.72 20.18 2.67
CA MET A 87 4.91 21.36 1.85
C MET A 87 3.58 21.88 1.28
N THR A 88 3.32 23.17 1.50
CA THR A 88 2.18 23.89 0.92
C THR A 88 2.59 24.62 -0.35
N ALA A 89 1.64 24.92 -1.24
CA ALA A 89 1.96 25.50 -2.56
C ALA A 89 2.53 26.93 -2.49
N ASP A 90 2.34 27.61 -1.35
CA ASP A 90 2.91 28.91 -1.01
C ASP A 90 4.30 28.82 -0.35
N ASN A 91 4.81 27.61 -0.08
CA ASN A 91 6.15 27.44 0.46
C ASN A 91 7.21 27.81 -0.61
N PRO A 92 8.07 28.80 -0.34
CA PRO A 92 9.06 29.31 -1.31
C PRO A 92 10.11 28.26 -1.72
N ASP A 93 10.25 27.17 -0.95
CA ASP A 93 11.18 26.08 -1.21
C ASP A 93 10.59 24.99 -2.11
N VAL A 94 9.33 25.09 -2.55
CA VAL A 94 8.70 24.13 -3.47
C VAL A 94 9.20 24.37 -4.91
N PRO A 95 9.84 23.38 -5.56
CA PRO A 95 10.26 23.51 -6.94
C PRO A 95 9.07 23.78 -7.88
N SER A 96 9.23 24.75 -8.80
CA SER A 96 8.17 25.24 -9.69
C SER A 96 7.56 24.19 -10.64
N ASN A 97 8.20 23.04 -10.82
CA ASN A 97 7.71 21.94 -11.67
C ASN A 97 6.57 21.12 -11.03
N ASN A 98 6.27 21.38 -9.76
CA ASN A 98 5.36 20.60 -8.93
C ASN A 98 4.03 21.34 -8.64
N ALA A 99 3.83 22.53 -9.21
CA ALA A 99 2.73 23.44 -8.88
C ALA A 99 1.30 22.96 -9.27
N GLY A 100 1.12 21.75 -9.82
CA GLY A 100 -0.17 21.27 -10.33
C GLY A 100 -0.64 19.89 -9.86
N GLY A 101 0.18 19.13 -9.14
CA GLY A 101 -0.17 17.78 -8.69
C GLY A 101 -0.66 17.78 -7.23
N SER A 102 -1.77 17.11 -6.93
CA SER A 102 -2.16 16.87 -5.53
C SER A 102 -1.12 16.03 -4.76
N TRP A 103 -0.20 15.37 -5.48
CA TRP A 103 0.91 14.57 -4.95
C TRP A 103 2.16 15.39 -4.61
N ALA A 104 2.26 16.63 -5.09
CA ALA A 104 3.39 17.53 -4.87
C ALA A 104 3.33 18.31 -3.55
N ARG A 105 2.27 18.10 -2.75
CA ARG A 105 2.02 18.85 -1.51
C ARG A 105 2.46 18.09 -0.26
N ARG A 106 3.65 17.48 -0.31
CA ARG A 106 4.35 17.00 0.88
C ARG A 106 5.82 17.21 0.72
#